data_AF-A0A450YJW6-F1
#
_entry.id   AF-A0A450YJW6-F1
#
_cell.length_a   1.000
_cell.length_b   1.000
_cell.length_c   1.000
_cell.angle_alpha   90.00
_cell.angle_beta   90.00
_cell.angle_gamma   90.00
#
_symmetry.space_group_name_H-M   'P 1'
#
loop_
_entity.id
_entity.type
_entity.pdbx_description
1 polymer ?
#
loop_
_entity_poly.entity_id
_entity_poly.type
_entity_poly.pdbx_seq_one_letter_code
_entity_poly.pdbx_strand_id
1 'polypeptide(L)'
;MPTAAFDTLRFTKHLVDAGMALKIAEATAEAFKEASSEADPATRQDIESVKGNIEQVKGGINLVKGDVESVKGDIRLVKGDVESVQGNINLVRGDIESVKEDINLVKGDVESVQGDINLLRGDVESVQGDIRLIKGDVESVKEDINLVKGDVESVKEDINLVKGDVESVKEDIRLVKGDVASVKEDINLVKGDVESVKGDINLLRGDVESVQGDIRLIKGDVESVKEDINLVKGDVESVKEDINLVKGDVESVKEDIRLVKGDVASVKEDINLVKGDVESVKGDINLLRGDVESVQGDIRLIKGDVESVKEDINLVKGDVESVKEDIRLVKGDVESVKGNIERLEERMDARFARMDTEMEAKFTKMESNTDAKLAQLEANTDAKFAQMDVKFAQMDAKMDTKFARVDNRFEQVDARFDHLETNLNARIDSMEQRMTIKLGGMMVVAAVAIAALAKIL
;
A
#
# COMPACT_ATOMS: atom_id res chain seq x y z
N MET A 1 89.41 259.40 -74.26
CA MET A 1 90.52 260.11 -74.95
C MET A 1 90.01 261.47 -75.41
N PRO A 2 90.88 262.48 -75.59
CA PRO A 2 90.92 263.71 -74.80
C PRO A 2 90.11 264.87 -75.40
N THR A 3 89.71 265.83 -74.56
CA THR A 3 89.16 267.11 -75.01
C THR A 3 90.01 268.24 -74.41
N ALA A 4 90.96 268.70 -75.21
CA ALA A 4 91.73 269.90 -74.91
C ALA A 4 90.86 271.13 -75.19
N ALA A 5 90.65 271.97 -74.19
CA ALA A 5 89.96 273.25 -74.36
C ALA A 5 90.83 274.19 -75.21
N PHE A 6 90.26 274.65 -76.32
CA PHE A 6 90.86 275.60 -77.24
C PHE A 6 91.06 276.96 -76.56
N ASP A 7 92.30 277.44 -76.45
CA ASP A 7 92.57 278.82 -76.00
C ASP A 7 92.72 279.76 -77.19
N THR A 8 91.63 280.48 -77.41
CA THR A 8 91.39 281.61 -78.28
C THR A 8 92.53 282.65 -78.22
N LEU A 9 93.03 282.97 -77.03
CA LEU A 9 93.95 284.09 -76.76
C LEU A 9 95.33 283.89 -77.41
N ARG A 10 95.82 282.64 -77.45
CA ARG A 10 97.06 282.28 -78.17
C ARG A 10 96.88 282.38 -79.68
N PHE A 11 95.68 282.06 -80.18
CA PHE A 11 95.33 282.12 -81.60
C PHE A 11 95.13 283.58 -82.07
N THR A 12 94.45 284.43 -81.29
CA THR A 12 94.30 285.87 -81.53
C THR A 12 95.66 286.55 -81.63
N LYS A 13 96.58 286.24 -80.69
CA LYS A 13 97.95 286.79 -80.67
C LYS A 13 98.71 286.48 -81.95
N HIS A 14 98.59 285.25 -82.48
CA HIS A 14 99.24 284.85 -83.74
C HIS A 14 98.71 285.62 -84.97
N LEU A 15 97.44 286.06 -84.98
CA LEU A 15 96.83 286.81 -86.08
C LEU A 15 97.15 288.31 -86.02
N VAL A 16 97.20 288.88 -84.80
CA VAL A 16 97.66 290.25 -84.54
C VAL A 16 99.14 290.40 -84.88
N ASP A 17 99.97 289.38 -84.56
CA ASP A 17 101.40 289.31 -84.93
C ASP A 17 101.64 289.29 -86.46
N ALA A 18 100.61 289.14 -87.31
CA ALA A 18 100.71 289.12 -88.77
C ALA A 18 100.32 290.44 -89.49
N GLY A 19 100.09 291.55 -88.76
CA GLY A 19 99.78 292.88 -89.33
C GLY A 19 98.28 293.18 -89.56
N MET A 20 97.39 292.23 -89.25
CA MET A 20 95.93 292.41 -89.22
C MET A 20 95.47 293.02 -87.89
N ALA A 21 94.42 293.84 -87.93
CA ALA A 21 93.91 294.53 -86.75
C ALA A 21 93.26 293.59 -85.71
N LEU A 22 93.44 293.92 -84.43
CA LEU A 22 92.93 293.20 -83.26
C LEU A 22 91.45 292.78 -83.37
N LYS A 23 90.58 293.65 -83.92
CA LYS A 23 89.14 293.38 -84.08
C LYS A 23 88.83 292.20 -85.01
N ILE A 24 89.64 292.01 -86.05
CA ILE A 24 89.42 290.89 -86.99
C ILE A 24 89.91 289.58 -86.35
N ALA A 25 90.95 289.65 -85.52
CA ALA A 25 91.51 288.50 -84.84
C ALA A 25 90.54 287.89 -83.81
N GLU A 26 89.81 288.71 -83.04
CA GLU A 26 88.84 288.21 -82.04
C GLU A 26 87.69 287.42 -82.70
N ALA A 27 87.13 287.91 -83.81
CA ALA A 27 85.97 287.28 -84.47
C ALA A 27 86.27 285.88 -85.05
N THR A 28 87.49 285.70 -85.56
CA THR A 28 87.88 284.42 -86.18
C THR A 28 88.02 283.32 -85.13
N ALA A 29 88.50 283.67 -83.94
CA ALA A 29 88.80 282.70 -82.90
C ALA A 29 87.54 282.16 -82.20
N GLU A 30 86.42 282.90 -82.25
CA GLU A 30 85.16 282.51 -81.64
C GLU A 30 84.40 281.44 -82.46
N ALA A 31 84.38 281.57 -83.80
CA ALA A 31 83.71 280.62 -84.70
C ALA A 31 84.26 279.18 -84.61
N PHE A 32 85.54 279.01 -84.25
CA PHE A 32 86.16 277.69 -84.13
C PHE A 32 85.78 276.94 -82.85
N LYS A 33 85.51 277.65 -81.74
CA LYS A 33 85.13 277.03 -80.46
C LYS A 33 83.81 276.25 -80.55
N GLU A 34 82.91 276.68 -81.42
CA GLU A 34 81.54 276.16 -81.53
C GLU A 34 81.45 274.85 -82.33
N ALA A 35 82.27 274.66 -83.36
CA ALA A 35 82.25 273.45 -84.19
C ALA A 35 82.76 272.19 -83.46
N SER A 36 83.46 272.33 -82.34
CA SER A 36 84.10 271.21 -81.64
C SER A 36 83.22 270.53 -80.58
N SER A 37 82.04 271.06 -80.22
CA SER A 37 81.27 270.61 -79.05
C SER A 37 80.15 269.59 -79.31
N GLU A 38 79.88 269.15 -80.54
CA GLU A 38 78.66 268.35 -80.85
C GLU A 38 78.87 266.87 -81.25
N ALA A 39 80.06 266.27 -81.08
CA ALA A 39 80.29 264.84 -81.38
C ALA A 39 80.73 264.05 -80.13
N ASP A 40 79.95 263.04 -79.69
CA ASP A 40 80.31 262.14 -78.57
C ASP A 40 80.14 260.62 -78.94
N PRO A 41 81.16 259.74 -78.78
CA PRO A 41 81.18 258.33 -79.21
C PRO A 41 80.85 257.28 -78.11
N ALA A 42 80.54 256.04 -78.54
CA ALA A 42 80.21 254.87 -77.70
C ALA A 42 81.41 254.29 -76.89
N THR A 43 81.10 253.55 -75.80
CA THR A 43 82.03 253.31 -74.68
C THR A 43 82.38 251.83 -74.44
N ARG A 44 83.39 251.62 -73.59
CA ARG A 44 84.03 250.33 -73.26
C ARG A 44 83.13 249.34 -72.49
N GLN A 45 82.03 249.82 -71.91
CA GLN A 45 81.15 249.05 -71.03
C GLN A 45 80.27 248.05 -71.80
N ASP A 46 79.85 248.38 -73.01
CA ASP A 46 79.03 247.49 -73.85
C ASP A 46 79.78 246.22 -74.27
N ILE A 47 81.10 246.31 -74.48
CA ILE A 47 81.95 245.16 -74.84
C ILE A 47 82.20 244.25 -73.63
N GLU A 48 82.26 244.80 -72.41
CA GLU A 48 82.41 243.98 -71.20
C GLU A 48 81.18 243.11 -70.92
N SER A 49 79.97 243.62 -71.19
CA SER A 49 78.71 242.89 -70.98
C SER A 49 78.62 241.60 -71.82
N VAL A 50 78.96 241.67 -73.11
CA VAL A 50 78.92 240.51 -74.01
C VAL A 50 79.94 239.44 -73.61
N LYS A 51 81.11 239.87 -73.11
CA LYS A 51 82.15 238.96 -72.62
C LYS A 51 81.67 238.18 -71.39
N GLY A 52 80.88 238.80 -70.52
CA GLY A 52 80.26 238.16 -69.36
C GLY A 52 79.32 236.99 -69.74
N ASN A 53 78.45 237.19 -70.74
CA ASN A 53 77.50 236.16 -71.17
C ASN A 53 78.18 234.91 -71.78
N ILE A 54 79.27 235.11 -72.51
CA ILE A 54 80.04 233.99 -73.08
C ILE A 54 80.66 233.12 -71.98
N GLU A 55 81.18 233.72 -70.91
CA GLU A 55 81.70 232.96 -69.77
C GLU A 55 80.60 232.19 -69.03
N GLN A 56 79.39 232.73 -68.96
CA GLN A 56 78.26 232.04 -68.33
C GLN A 56 77.82 230.78 -69.12
N VAL A 57 77.78 230.85 -70.46
CA VAL A 57 77.49 229.68 -71.32
C VAL A 57 78.55 228.60 -71.20
N LYS A 58 79.83 229.00 -71.12
CA LYS A 58 80.95 228.09 -70.84
C LYS A 58 80.74 227.34 -69.51
N GLY A 59 80.30 228.03 -68.47
CA GLY A 59 79.93 227.43 -67.19
C GLY A 59 78.82 226.39 -67.32
N GLY A 60 77.77 226.69 -68.08
CA GLY A 60 76.65 225.77 -68.35
C GLY A 60 77.08 224.50 -69.09
N ILE A 61 77.95 224.61 -70.09
CA ILE A 61 78.48 223.45 -70.84
C ILE A 61 79.28 222.51 -69.92
N ASN A 62 80.07 223.07 -68.99
CA ASN A 62 80.85 222.27 -68.05
C ASN A 62 79.98 221.49 -67.06
N LEU A 63 78.84 222.05 -66.62
CA LEU A 63 77.86 221.36 -65.78
C LEU A 63 77.24 220.16 -66.51
N VAL A 64 76.76 220.37 -67.75
CA VAL A 64 76.18 219.28 -68.56
C VAL A 64 77.19 218.17 -68.81
N LYS A 65 78.46 218.51 -69.01
CA LYS A 65 79.54 217.51 -69.14
C LYS A 65 79.71 216.68 -67.86
N GLY A 66 79.58 217.31 -66.69
CA GLY A 66 79.56 216.62 -65.40
C GLY A 66 78.37 215.66 -65.26
N ASP A 67 77.17 216.10 -65.62
CA ASP A 67 75.96 215.26 -65.57
C ASP A 67 76.08 214.06 -66.52
N VAL A 68 76.63 214.25 -67.72
CA VAL A 68 76.88 213.17 -68.67
C VAL A 68 77.86 212.14 -68.09
N GLU A 69 78.94 212.57 -67.44
CA GLU A 69 79.86 211.63 -66.79
C GLU A 69 79.22 210.94 -65.58
N SER A 70 78.33 211.61 -64.82
CA SER A 70 77.55 211.00 -63.74
C SER A 70 76.61 209.90 -64.28
N VAL A 71 75.83 210.21 -65.32
CA VAL A 71 74.92 209.24 -65.96
C VAL A 71 75.69 208.06 -66.52
N LYS A 72 76.89 208.27 -67.06
CA LYS A 72 77.76 207.20 -67.53
C LYS A 72 78.26 206.31 -66.39
N GLY A 73 78.45 206.87 -65.20
CA GLY A 73 78.68 206.16 -63.95
C GLY A 73 77.49 205.30 -63.55
N ASP A 74 76.28 205.89 -63.52
CA ASP A 74 75.04 205.17 -63.18
C ASP A 74 74.75 204.03 -64.16
N ILE A 75 74.96 204.25 -65.47
CA ILE A 75 74.82 203.20 -66.49
C ILE A 75 75.79 202.03 -66.22
N ARG A 76 77.01 202.31 -65.76
CA ARG A 76 77.95 201.24 -65.36
C ARG A 76 77.46 200.47 -64.15
N LEU A 77 76.92 201.15 -63.13
CA LEU A 77 76.35 200.51 -61.95
C LEU A 77 75.15 199.63 -62.31
N VAL A 78 74.21 200.16 -63.08
CA VAL A 78 73.04 199.42 -63.57
C VAL A 78 73.47 198.20 -64.39
N LYS A 79 74.50 198.31 -65.22
CA LYS A 79 75.04 197.16 -65.95
C LYS A 79 75.57 196.09 -64.99
N GLY A 80 76.29 196.48 -63.94
CA GLY A 80 76.76 195.57 -62.89
C GLY A 80 75.60 194.91 -62.14
N ASP A 81 74.54 195.65 -61.80
CA ASP A 81 73.34 195.11 -61.16
C ASP A 81 72.62 194.12 -62.07
N VAL A 82 72.51 194.40 -63.37
CA VAL A 82 71.94 193.47 -64.34
C VAL A 82 72.78 192.19 -64.45
N GLU A 83 74.11 192.30 -64.48
CA GLU A 83 75.01 191.14 -64.46
C GLU A 83 74.86 190.32 -63.16
N SER A 84 74.72 190.98 -62.01
CA SER A 84 74.46 190.34 -60.70
C SER A 84 73.10 189.63 -60.66
N VAL A 85 72.04 190.28 -61.12
CA VAL A 85 70.70 189.70 -61.24
C VAL A 85 70.72 188.50 -62.18
N GLN A 86 71.45 188.58 -63.30
CA GLN A 86 71.62 187.45 -64.20
C GLN A 86 72.32 186.27 -63.51
N GLY A 87 73.33 186.55 -62.67
CA GLY A 87 73.98 185.54 -61.82
C GLY A 87 73.00 184.89 -60.85
N ASN A 88 72.19 185.68 -60.14
CA ASN A 88 71.17 185.17 -59.22
C ASN A 88 70.09 184.36 -59.94
N ILE A 89 69.66 184.78 -61.13
CA ILE A 89 68.72 184.02 -61.97
C ILE A 89 69.31 182.66 -62.33
N ASN A 90 70.59 182.60 -62.68
CA ASN A 90 71.25 181.34 -62.98
C ASN A 90 71.35 180.42 -61.74
N LEU A 91 71.63 180.97 -60.56
CA LEU A 91 71.64 180.21 -59.30
C LEU A 91 70.25 179.67 -58.96
N VAL A 92 69.22 180.52 -58.98
CA VAL A 92 67.83 180.12 -58.74
C VAL A 92 67.39 179.05 -59.75
N ARG A 93 67.83 179.16 -61.01
CA ARG A 93 67.56 178.13 -62.02
C ARG A 93 68.22 176.79 -61.65
N GLY A 94 69.43 176.82 -61.11
CA GLY A 94 70.11 175.64 -60.57
C GLY A 94 69.36 175.03 -59.38
N ASP A 95 68.95 175.85 -58.41
CA ASP A 95 68.18 175.39 -57.25
C ASP A 95 66.83 174.79 -57.66
N ILE A 96 66.14 175.41 -58.63
CA ILE A 96 64.90 174.88 -59.20
C ILE A 96 65.14 173.50 -59.82
N GLU A 97 66.27 173.30 -60.52
CA GLU A 97 66.59 172.01 -61.12
C GLU A 97 66.93 170.96 -60.05
N SER A 98 67.68 171.33 -59.01
CA SER A 98 67.94 170.46 -57.85
C SER A 98 66.65 170.06 -57.13
N VAL A 99 65.74 171.00 -56.90
CA VAL A 99 64.44 170.72 -56.26
C VAL A 99 63.59 169.80 -57.13
N LYS A 100 63.65 169.92 -58.46
CA LYS A 100 62.97 168.95 -59.34
C LYS A 100 63.57 167.54 -59.20
N GLU A 101 64.88 167.42 -59.09
CA GLU A 101 65.53 166.13 -58.85
C GLU A 101 65.09 165.53 -57.51
N ASP A 102 65.08 166.33 -56.43
CA ASP A 102 64.59 165.89 -55.12
C ASP A 102 63.11 165.48 -55.16
N ILE A 103 62.26 166.23 -55.87
CA ILE A 103 60.85 165.88 -56.07
C ILE A 103 60.72 164.53 -56.79
N ASN A 104 61.58 164.26 -57.79
CA ASN A 104 61.56 162.98 -58.50
C ASN A 104 62.02 161.83 -57.60
N LEU A 105 63.01 162.04 -56.72
CA LEU A 105 63.44 161.05 -55.74
C LEU A 105 62.33 160.75 -54.74
N VAL A 106 61.71 161.78 -54.15
CA VAL A 106 60.58 161.63 -53.21
C VAL A 106 59.42 160.90 -53.88
N LYS A 107 59.15 161.19 -55.15
CA LYS A 107 58.12 160.48 -55.91
C LYS A 107 58.45 158.97 -56.03
N GLY A 108 59.71 158.63 -56.30
CA GLY A 108 60.18 157.25 -56.32
C GLY A 108 60.02 156.54 -54.97
N ASP A 109 60.38 157.21 -53.87
CA ASP A 109 60.20 156.66 -52.52
C ASP A 109 58.73 156.42 -52.18
N VAL A 110 57.84 157.35 -52.55
CA VAL A 110 56.39 157.19 -52.39
C VAL A 110 55.87 156.01 -53.20
N GLU A 111 56.34 155.83 -54.44
CA GLU A 111 55.99 154.67 -55.27
C GLU A 111 56.50 153.35 -54.65
N SER A 112 57.70 153.33 -54.05
CA SER A 112 58.24 152.17 -53.34
C SER A 112 57.42 151.83 -52.09
N VAL A 113 57.11 152.81 -51.24
CA VAL A 113 56.30 152.62 -50.03
C VAL A 113 54.90 152.11 -50.41
N GLN A 114 54.33 152.61 -51.50
CA GLN A 114 53.04 152.10 -52.00
C GLN A 114 53.13 150.62 -52.41
N GLY A 115 54.26 150.19 -52.97
CA GLY A 115 54.57 148.79 -53.26
C GLY A 115 54.60 147.93 -51.99
N ASP A 116 55.32 148.35 -50.97
CA ASP A 116 55.42 147.63 -49.68
C ASP A 116 54.06 147.53 -48.98
N ILE A 117 53.25 148.60 -49.01
CA ILE A 117 51.88 148.59 -48.47
C ILE A 117 51.02 147.55 -49.18
N ASN A 118 51.16 147.42 -50.51
CA ASN A 118 50.40 146.44 -51.28
C ASN A 118 50.83 145.00 -50.94
N LEU A 119 52.12 144.76 -50.72
CA LEU A 119 52.64 143.45 -50.28
C LEU A 119 52.13 143.09 -48.88
N LEU A 120 52.25 144.01 -47.92
CA LEU A 120 51.74 143.81 -46.56
C LEU A 120 50.24 143.53 -46.54
N ARG A 121 49.46 144.18 -47.41
CA ARG A 121 48.03 143.88 -47.54
C ARG A 121 47.80 142.44 -47.99
N GLY A 122 48.58 141.94 -48.94
CA GLY A 122 48.54 140.55 -49.39
C GLY A 122 48.86 139.56 -48.26
N ASP A 123 49.91 139.83 -47.47
CA ASP A 123 50.29 138.99 -46.33
C ASP A 123 49.18 138.95 -45.27
N VAL A 124 48.56 140.10 -44.96
CA VAL A 124 47.42 140.17 -44.04
C VAL A 124 46.23 139.37 -44.57
N GLU A 125 45.91 139.49 -45.86
CA GLU A 125 44.85 138.71 -46.50
C GLU A 125 45.14 137.19 -46.43
N SER A 126 46.41 136.78 -46.62
CA SER A 126 46.85 135.38 -46.48
C SER A 126 46.68 134.86 -45.05
N VAL A 127 47.19 135.60 -44.05
CA VAL A 127 47.06 135.23 -42.64
C VAL A 127 45.59 135.13 -42.21
N GLN A 128 44.73 136.02 -42.71
CA GLN A 128 43.29 135.92 -42.49
C GLN A 128 42.67 134.68 -43.15
N GLY A 129 43.24 134.19 -44.24
CA GLY A 129 42.91 132.90 -44.83
C GLY A 129 43.26 131.74 -43.89
N ASP A 130 44.50 131.69 -43.42
CA ASP A 130 44.98 130.63 -42.53
C ASP A 130 44.20 130.59 -41.21
N ILE A 131 43.92 131.76 -40.61
CA ILE A 131 43.09 131.85 -39.39
C ILE A 131 41.69 131.26 -39.62
N ARG A 132 41.11 131.47 -40.82
CA ARG A 132 39.79 130.90 -41.16
C ARG A 132 39.86 129.37 -41.29
N LEU A 133 40.93 128.84 -41.89
CA LEU A 133 41.15 127.40 -42.01
C LEU A 133 41.32 126.75 -40.63
N ILE A 134 42.21 127.30 -39.78
CA ILE A 134 42.45 126.80 -38.42
C ILE A 134 41.16 126.80 -37.60
N LYS A 135 40.32 127.83 -37.73
CA LYS A 135 39.03 127.88 -37.05
C LYS A 135 38.10 126.75 -37.48
N GLY A 136 38.12 126.39 -38.77
CA GLY A 136 37.39 125.23 -39.30
C GLY A 136 37.89 123.92 -38.70
N ASP A 137 39.21 123.69 -38.71
CA ASP A 137 39.83 122.48 -38.15
C ASP A 137 39.51 122.31 -36.66
N VAL A 138 39.56 123.40 -35.88
CA VAL A 138 39.21 123.38 -34.45
C VAL A 138 37.76 122.97 -34.23
N GLU A 139 36.84 123.39 -35.10
CA GLU A 139 35.44 123.01 -34.97
C GLU A 139 35.22 121.55 -35.36
N SER A 140 35.88 121.06 -36.41
CA SER A 140 35.88 119.63 -36.78
C SER A 140 36.40 118.75 -35.64
N VAL A 141 37.51 119.13 -35.01
CA VAL A 141 38.08 118.37 -33.88
C VAL A 141 37.13 118.32 -32.68
N LYS A 142 36.37 119.38 -32.42
CA LYS A 142 35.34 119.35 -31.37
C LYS A 142 34.22 118.38 -31.68
N GLU A 143 33.77 118.31 -32.93
CA GLU A 143 32.76 117.34 -33.35
C GLU A 143 33.26 115.90 -33.15
N ASP A 144 34.50 115.61 -33.57
CA ASP A 144 35.13 114.30 -33.36
C ASP A 144 35.23 113.94 -31.86
N ILE A 145 35.63 114.89 -31.01
CA ILE A 145 35.70 114.69 -29.56
C ILE A 145 34.31 114.34 -28.99
N ASN A 146 33.24 114.98 -29.47
CA ASN A 146 31.88 114.69 -29.03
C ASN A 146 31.42 113.30 -29.47
N LEU A 147 31.76 112.86 -30.68
CA LEU A 147 31.48 111.51 -31.17
C LEU A 147 32.20 110.46 -30.31
N VAL A 148 33.50 110.62 -30.10
CA VAL A 148 34.30 109.70 -29.25
C VAL A 148 33.73 109.63 -27.83
N LYS A 149 33.27 110.74 -27.27
CA LYS A 149 32.63 110.75 -25.95
C LYS A 149 31.33 109.94 -25.93
N GLY A 150 30.54 110.00 -27.01
CA GLY A 150 29.36 109.15 -27.19
C GLY A 150 29.71 107.67 -27.24
N ASP A 151 30.71 107.30 -28.06
CA ASP A 151 31.17 105.91 -28.18
C ASP A 151 31.67 105.36 -26.84
N VAL A 152 32.43 106.15 -26.08
CA VAL A 152 32.89 105.77 -24.74
C VAL A 152 31.73 105.49 -23.79
N GLU A 153 30.65 106.27 -23.86
CA GLU A 153 29.48 106.05 -23.02
C GLU A 153 28.70 104.80 -23.44
N SER A 154 28.54 104.55 -24.74
CA SER A 154 27.96 103.30 -25.26
C SER A 154 28.75 102.07 -24.80
N VAL A 155 30.08 102.12 -24.88
CA VAL A 155 30.95 101.02 -24.44
C VAL A 155 30.81 100.76 -22.94
N LYS A 156 30.61 101.80 -22.11
CA LYS A 156 30.34 101.60 -20.68
C LYS A 156 29.01 100.90 -20.44
N GLU A 157 27.97 101.24 -21.19
CA GLU A 157 26.68 100.55 -21.11
C GLU A 157 26.82 99.08 -21.46
N ASP A 158 27.50 98.76 -22.57
CA ASP A 158 27.79 97.38 -22.99
C ASP A 158 28.57 96.61 -21.91
N ILE A 159 29.59 97.24 -21.30
CA ILE A 159 30.36 96.62 -20.20
C ILE A 159 29.45 96.31 -19.00
N ASN A 160 28.49 97.18 -18.68
CA ASN A 160 27.55 96.94 -17.58
C ASN A 160 26.59 95.79 -17.89
N LEU A 161 26.11 95.67 -19.14
CA LEU A 161 25.28 94.55 -19.58
C LEU A 161 26.06 93.23 -19.49
N VAL A 162 27.27 93.18 -20.04
CA VAL A 162 28.14 92.00 -19.96
C VAL A 162 28.43 91.59 -18.51
N LYS A 163 28.62 92.57 -17.61
CA LYS A 163 28.81 92.29 -16.19
C LYS A 163 27.57 91.65 -15.55
N GLY A 164 26.37 92.08 -15.95
CA GLY A 164 25.10 91.47 -15.55
C GLY A 164 24.98 90.03 -16.04
N ASP A 165 25.25 89.79 -17.32
CA ASP A 165 25.21 88.45 -17.92
C ASP A 165 26.19 87.49 -17.24
N VAL A 166 27.41 87.95 -16.95
CA VAL A 166 28.42 87.16 -16.22
C VAL A 166 27.92 86.77 -14.83
N GLU A 167 27.19 87.64 -14.14
CA GLU A 167 26.65 87.32 -12.82
C GLU A 167 25.47 86.34 -12.91
N SER A 168 24.61 86.47 -13.93
CA SER A 168 23.55 85.48 -14.20
C SER A 168 24.14 84.10 -14.48
N VAL A 169 25.17 84.02 -15.33
CA VAL A 169 25.84 82.75 -15.66
C VAL A 169 26.48 82.11 -14.42
N LYS A 170 27.03 82.91 -13.49
CA LYS A 170 27.55 82.37 -12.23
C LYS A 170 26.47 81.73 -11.37
N GLU A 171 25.28 82.32 -11.31
CA GLU A 171 24.18 81.74 -10.54
C GLU A 171 23.67 80.46 -11.20
N ASP A 172 23.53 80.44 -12.53
CA ASP A 172 23.19 79.22 -13.28
C ASP A 172 24.20 78.10 -13.02
N ILE A 173 25.50 78.41 -13.05
CA ILE A 173 26.56 77.45 -12.69
C ILE A 173 26.40 76.94 -11.25
N ARG A 174 25.96 77.78 -10.32
CA ARG A 174 25.72 77.41 -8.92
C ARG A 174 24.54 76.45 -8.78
N LEU A 175 23.45 76.71 -9.50
CA LEU A 175 22.28 75.84 -9.56
C LEU A 175 22.63 74.48 -10.16
N VAL A 176 23.31 74.47 -11.31
CA VAL A 176 23.78 73.23 -11.97
C VAL A 176 24.67 72.40 -11.05
N LYS A 177 25.56 73.03 -10.28
CA LYS A 177 26.37 72.31 -9.27
C LYS A 177 25.52 71.67 -8.18
N GLY A 178 24.43 72.33 -7.76
CA GLY A 178 23.46 71.78 -6.82
C GLY A 178 22.74 70.56 -7.39
N ASP A 179 22.23 70.67 -8.62
CA ASP A 179 21.55 69.56 -9.31
C ASP A 179 22.48 68.35 -9.48
N VAL A 180 23.72 68.58 -9.89
CA VAL A 180 24.75 67.52 -10.00
C VAL A 180 25.00 66.84 -8.66
N ALA A 181 24.99 67.59 -7.55
CA ALA A 181 25.14 67.00 -6.21
C ALA A 181 23.93 66.14 -5.83
N SER A 182 22.71 66.61 -6.10
CA SER A 182 21.47 65.85 -5.86
C SER A 182 21.44 64.55 -6.66
N VAL A 183 21.75 64.61 -7.97
CA VAL A 183 21.82 63.42 -8.83
C VAL A 183 22.84 62.41 -8.31
N LYS A 184 23.97 62.87 -7.78
CA LYS A 184 24.98 61.99 -7.19
C LYS A 184 24.49 61.27 -5.93
N GLU A 185 23.65 61.94 -5.13
CA GLU A 185 23.00 61.33 -3.96
C GLU A 185 21.98 60.27 -4.38
N ASP A 186 21.12 60.58 -5.35
CA ASP A 186 20.15 59.64 -5.92
C ASP A 186 20.85 58.39 -6.48
N ILE A 187 21.96 58.56 -7.21
CA ILE A 187 22.78 57.43 -7.71
C ILE A 187 23.27 56.54 -6.57
N ASN A 188 23.67 57.11 -5.43
CA ASN A 188 24.12 56.32 -4.28
C ASN A 188 22.96 55.55 -3.63
N LEU A 189 21.77 56.14 -3.53
CA LEU A 189 20.57 55.47 -3.04
C LEU A 189 20.20 54.28 -3.93
N VAL A 190 20.13 54.50 -5.25
CA VAL A 190 19.84 53.44 -6.23
C VAL A 190 20.88 52.31 -6.14
N LYS A 191 22.16 52.64 -5.94
CA LYS A 191 23.21 51.63 -5.76
C LYS A 191 22.99 50.79 -4.49
N GLY A 192 22.51 51.41 -3.41
CA GLY A 192 22.13 50.72 -2.18
C GLY A 192 20.97 49.75 -2.40
N ASP A 193 19.90 50.21 -3.06
CA ASP A 193 18.73 49.39 -3.37
C ASP A 193 19.10 48.17 -4.23
N VAL A 194 19.98 48.35 -5.23
CA VAL A 194 20.47 47.26 -6.08
C VAL A 194 21.21 46.19 -5.27
N GLU A 195 22.04 46.58 -4.30
CA GLU A 195 22.71 45.60 -3.42
C GLU A 195 21.74 44.90 -2.48
N SER A 196 20.70 45.60 -1.98
CA SER A 196 19.64 44.97 -1.17
C SER A 196 18.90 43.90 -1.97
N VAL A 197 18.45 44.23 -3.18
CA VAL A 197 17.75 43.29 -4.08
C VAL A 197 18.62 42.08 -4.40
N LYS A 198 19.93 42.28 -4.61
CA LYS A 198 20.88 41.19 -4.82
C LYS A 198 21.00 40.28 -3.58
N GLY A 199 20.94 40.85 -2.38
CA GLY A 199 20.85 40.10 -1.12
C GLY A 199 19.61 39.20 -1.07
N ASP A 200 18.44 39.78 -1.36
CA ASP A 200 17.15 39.05 -1.37
C ASP A 200 17.14 37.91 -2.39
N ILE A 201 17.69 38.14 -3.59
CA ILE A 201 17.82 37.10 -4.63
C ILE A 201 18.66 35.92 -4.14
N ASN A 202 19.75 36.17 -3.39
CA ASN A 202 20.59 35.09 -2.86
C ASN A 202 19.87 34.27 -1.79
N LEU A 203 19.06 34.92 -0.92
CA LEU A 203 18.23 34.23 0.06
C LEU A 203 17.19 33.34 -0.62
N LEU A 204 16.45 33.89 -1.59
CA LEU A 204 15.46 33.14 -2.36
C LEU A 204 16.08 31.94 -3.09
N ARG A 205 17.32 32.06 -3.59
CA ARG A 205 18.03 30.94 -4.19
C ARG A 205 18.28 29.82 -3.18
N GLY A 206 18.68 30.16 -1.96
CA GLY A 206 18.85 29.20 -0.87
C GLY A 206 17.54 28.50 -0.49
N ASP A 207 16.44 29.24 -0.38
CA ASP A 207 15.12 28.67 -0.09
C ASP A 207 14.68 27.66 -1.17
N VAL A 208 14.90 27.99 -2.45
CA VAL A 208 14.60 27.09 -3.58
C VAL A 208 15.44 25.81 -3.51
N GLU A 209 16.74 25.91 -3.18
CA GLU A 209 17.62 24.75 -3.01
C GLU A 209 17.14 23.84 -1.85
N SER A 210 16.68 24.43 -0.74
CA SER A 210 16.11 23.69 0.40
C SER A 210 14.85 22.92 0.00
N VAL A 211 13.89 23.58 -0.65
CA VAL A 211 12.64 22.95 -1.12
C VAL A 211 12.94 21.80 -2.11
N GLN A 212 13.94 21.96 -2.99
CA GLN A 212 14.37 20.88 -3.86
C GLN A 212 15.00 19.69 -3.11
N GLY A 213 15.61 19.94 -1.95
CA GLY A 213 16.07 18.89 -1.03
C GLY A 213 14.90 18.11 -0.44
N ASP A 214 13.92 18.82 0.11
CA ASP A 214 12.73 18.20 0.72
C ASP A 214 11.93 17.36 -0.28
N ILE A 215 11.73 17.86 -1.51
CA ILE A 215 11.07 17.12 -2.59
C ILE A 215 11.80 15.80 -2.90
N ARG A 216 13.15 15.78 -2.86
CA ARG A 216 13.94 14.56 -3.08
C ARG A 216 13.74 13.54 -1.96
N LEU A 217 13.69 13.99 -0.70
CA LEU A 217 13.42 13.12 0.44
C LEU A 217 12.03 12.49 0.36
N ILE A 218 11.00 13.32 0.15
CA ILE A 218 9.60 12.85 0.00
C ILE A 218 9.48 11.83 -1.14
N LYS A 219 10.18 12.04 -2.26
CA LYS A 219 10.18 11.08 -3.37
C LYS A 219 10.79 9.73 -2.96
N GLY A 220 11.84 9.75 -2.13
CA GLY A 220 12.43 8.54 -1.55
C GLY A 220 11.45 7.81 -0.62
N ASP A 221 10.82 8.53 0.30
CA ASP A 221 9.83 7.97 1.23
C ASP A 221 8.65 7.32 0.49
N VAL A 222 8.14 7.98 -0.55
CA VAL A 222 7.05 7.44 -1.39
C VAL A 222 7.44 6.12 -2.06
N GLU A 223 8.70 5.98 -2.50
CA GLU A 223 9.16 4.76 -3.13
C GLU A 223 9.33 3.62 -2.10
N SER A 224 9.85 3.93 -0.90
CA SER A 224 9.91 2.97 0.21
C SER A 224 8.52 2.45 0.59
N VAL A 225 7.53 3.34 0.69
CA VAL A 225 6.14 2.94 1.00
C VAL A 225 5.55 2.04 -0.08
N LYS A 226 5.88 2.25 -1.36
CA LYS A 226 5.45 1.34 -2.43
C LYS A 226 6.07 -0.04 -2.29
N GLU A 227 7.35 -0.13 -1.92
CA GLU A 227 8.01 -1.42 -1.68
C GLU A 227 7.33 -2.17 -0.53
N ASP A 228 7.06 -1.48 0.59
CA ASP A 228 6.33 -2.06 1.73
C ASP A 228 4.93 -2.55 1.32
N ILE A 229 4.19 -1.76 0.53
CA ILE A 229 2.87 -2.17 0.01
C ILE A 229 2.98 -3.45 -0.83
N ASN A 230 4.01 -3.58 -1.66
CA ASN A 230 4.22 -4.77 -2.49
C ASN A 230 4.55 -6.01 -1.63
N LEU A 231 5.36 -5.85 -0.57
CA LEU A 231 5.65 -6.93 0.38
C LEU A 231 4.37 -7.40 1.09
N VAL A 232 3.60 -6.46 1.65
CA VAL A 232 2.32 -6.78 2.31
C VAL A 232 1.35 -7.47 1.36
N LYS A 233 1.31 -7.07 0.09
CA LYS A 233 0.47 -7.73 -0.92
C LYS A 233 0.91 -9.18 -1.17
N GLY A 234 2.22 -9.45 -1.16
CA GLY A 234 2.77 -10.80 -1.24
C GLY A 234 2.38 -11.65 -0.04
N ASP A 235 2.56 -11.12 1.18
CA ASP A 235 2.18 -11.80 2.43
C ASP A 235 0.70 -12.16 2.45
N VAL A 236 -0.17 -11.23 2.04
CA VAL A 236 -1.62 -11.46 1.93
C VAL A 236 -1.95 -12.61 0.98
N GLU A 237 -1.23 -12.74 -0.14
CA GLU A 237 -1.46 -13.83 -1.08
C GLU A 237 -0.99 -15.19 -0.52
N SER A 238 0.18 -15.23 0.14
CA SER A 238 0.66 -16.42 0.85
C SER A 238 -0.36 -16.89 1.91
N VAL A 239 -0.89 -15.97 2.71
CA VAL A 239 -1.91 -16.31 3.72
C VAL A 239 -3.19 -16.87 3.09
N LYS A 240 -3.59 -16.39 1.89
CA LYS A 240 -4.73 -16.98 1.18
C LYS A 240 -4.46 -18.42 0.73
N GLU A 241 -3.25 -18.69 0.26
CA GLU A 241 -2.84 -20.06 -0.12
C GLU A 241 -2.88 -20.99 1.10
N ASP A 242 -2.31 -20.57 2.24
CA ASP A 242 -2.37 -21.33 3.49
C ASP A 242 -3.80 -21.59 3.94
N ILE A 243 -4.69 -20.59 3.86
CA ILE A 243 -6.12 -20.76 4.18
C ILE A 243 -6.77 -21.80 3.27
N ASN A 244 -6.41 -21.85 1.98
CA ASN A 244 -6.96 -22.82 1.05
C ASN A 244 -6.45 -24.24 1.34
N LEU A 245 -5.18 -24.40 1.74
CA LEU A 245 -4.64 -25.69 2.19
C LEU A 245 -5.37 -26.18 3.44
N VAL A 246 -5.51 -25.32 4.45
CA VAL A 246 -6.23 -25.66 5.69
C VAL A 246 -7.69 -26.05 5.41
N LYS A 247 -8.37 -25.37 4.47
CA LYS A 247 -9.72 -25.78 4.04
C LYS A 247 -9.73 -27.19 3.44
N GLY A 248 -8.74 -27.53 2.63
CA GLY A 248 -8.57 -28.88 2.07
C GLY A 248 -8.38 -29.93 3.17
N ASP A 249 -7.47 -29.67 4.11
CA ASP A 249 -7.22 -30.57 5.24
C ASP A 249 -8.48 -30.79 6.08
N VAL A 250 -9.26 -29.73 6.34
CA VAL A 250 -10.53 -29.83 7.07
C VAL A 250 -11.54 -30.71 6.34
N GLU A 251 -11.65 -30.63 5.02
CA GLU A 251 -12.53 -31.52 4.25
C GLU A 251 -12.04 -32.97 4.26
N SER A 252 -10.73 -33.21 4.18
CA SER A 252 -10.17 -34.57 4.32
C SER A 252 -10.52 -35.18 5.68
N VAL A 253 -10.33 -34.43 6.77
CA VAL A 253 -10.66 -34.88 8.13
C VAL A 253 -12.16 -35.17 8.28
N LYS A 254 -13.04 -34.39 7.63
CA LYS A 254 -14.48 -34.68 7.63
C LYS A 254 -14.80 -36.02 6.97
N GLU A 255 -14.14 -36.35 5.86
CA GLU A 255 -14.33 -37.63 5.18
C GLU A 255 -13.78 -38.79 6.02
N ASP A 256 -12.61 -38.64 6.64
CA ASP A 256 -12.06 -39.64 7.56
C ASP A 256 -13.04 -39.91 8.73
N ILE A 257 -13.60 -38.85 9.33
CA ILE A 257 -14.64 -38.99 10.36
C ILE A 257 -15.87 -39.74 9.84
N ARG A 258 -16.26 -39.52 8.57
CA ARG A 258 -17.39 -40.22 7.94
C ARG A 258 -17.10 -41.71 7.77
N LEU A 259 -15.90 -42.06 7.32
CA LEU A 259 -15.44 -43.45 7.18
C LEU A 259 -15.41 -44.16 8.54
N VAL A 260 -14.80 -43.55 9.56
CA VAL A 260 -14.75 -44.09 10.92
C VAL A 260 -16.15 -44.32 11.48
N LYS A 261 -17.11 -43.41 11.23
CA LYS A 261 -18.52 -43.63 11.63
C LYS A 261 -19.14 -44.85 10.94
N GLY A 262 -18.78 -45.11 9.68
CA GLY A 262 -19.18 -46.30 8.94
C GLY A 262 -18.59 -47.57 9.56
N ASP A 263 -17.28 -47.57 9.82
CA ASP A 263 -16.59 -48.70 10.47
C ASP A 263 -17.20 -49.02 11.83
N VAL A 264 -17.46 -48.00 12.65
CA VAL A 264 -18.13 -48.16 13.95
C VAL A 264 -19.53 -48.77 13.81
N ALA A 265 -20.28 -48.41 12.76
CA ALA A 265 -21.59 -49.01 12.49
C ALA A 265 -21.46 -50.49 12.09
N SER A 266 -20.49 -50.85 11.24
CA SER A 266 -20.21 -52.23 10.85
C SER A 266 -19.82 -53.08 12.06
N VAL A 267 -18.90 -52.60 12.90
CA VAL A 267 -18.50 -53.30 14.14
C VAL A 267 -19.69 -53.52 15.06
N LYS A 268 -20.62 -52.56 15.13
CA LYS A 268 -21.86 -52.72 15.92
C LYS A 268 -22.76 -53.81 15.36
N GLU A 269 -22.83 -53.97 14.05
CA GLU A 269 -23.55 -55.07 13.40
C GLU A 269 -22.89 -56.41 13.67
N ASP A 270 -21.57 -56.51 13.53
CA ASP A 270 -20.79 -57.71 13.86
C ASP A 270 -21.01 -58.12 15.33
N ILE A 271 -21.00 -57.16 16.26
CA ILE A 271 -21.30 -57.42 17.68
C ILE A 271 -22.71 -58.01 17.86
N ASN A 272 -23.70 -57.54 17.10
CA ASN A 272 -25.06 -58.09 17.17
C ASN A 272 -25.14 -59.51 16.60
N LEU A 273 -24.42 -59.81 15.51
CA LEU A 273 -24.32 -61.17 14.96
C LEU A 273 -23.67 -62.12 15.97
N VAL A 274 -22.51 -61.74 16.52
CA VAL A 274 -21.83 -62.53 17.55
C VAL A 274 -22.73 -62.75 18.77
N LYS A 275 -23.52 -61.74 19.19
CA LYS A 275 -24.49 -61.90 20.27
C LYS A 275 -25.59 -62.91 19.92
N GLY A 276 -26.05 -62.93 18.67
CA GLY A 276 -26.97 -63.93 18.15
C GLY A 276 -26.37 -65.34 18.16
N ASP A 277 -25.14 -65.49 17.67
CA ASP A 277 -24.41 -66.76 17.68
C ASP A 277 -24.23 -67.28 19.10
N VAL A 278 -23.88 -66.41 20.05
CA VAL A 278 -23.76 -66.78 21.48
C VAL A 278 -25.09 -67.28 22.05
N GLU A 279 -26.23 -66.66 21.72
CA GLU A 279 -27.55 -67.17 22.15
C GLU A 279 -27.92 -68.49 21.46
N SER A 280 -27.56 -68.68 20.18
CA SER A 280 -27.75 -69.95 19.48
C SER A 280 -26.95 -71.07 20.16
N VAL A 281 -25.66 -70.84 20.40
CA VAL A 281 -24.77 -71.79 21.11
C VAL A 281 -25.32 -72.11 22.51
N LYS A 282 -25.87 -71.11 23.21
CA LYS A 282 -26.54 -71.34 24.50
C LYS A 282 -27.79 -72.20 24.36
N GLY A 283 -28.56 -72.04 23.28
CA GLY A 283 -29.66 -72.91 22.90
C GLY A 283 -29.22 -74.35 22.67
N ASP A 284 -28.17 -74.55 21.87
CA ASP A 284 -27.57 -75.86 21.59
C ASP A 284 -27.05 -76.53 22.86
N ILE A 285 -26.40 -75.78 23.75
CA ILE A 285 -25.97 -76.28 25.07
C ILE A 285 -27.16 -76.74 25.91
N ASN A 286 -28.28 -76.01 25.89
CA ASN A 286 -29.49 -76.42 26.61
C ASN A 286 -30.12 -77.70 26.02
N LEU A 287 -30.13 -77.84 24.69
CA LEU A 287 -30.59 -79.07 24.02
C LEU A 287 -29.69 -80.25 24.38
N LEU A 288 -28.37 -80.09 24.26
CA LEU A 288 -27.40 -81.10 24.68
C LEU A 288 -27.54 -81.46 26.16
N ARG A 289 -27.86 -80.48 27.02
CA ARG A 289 -28.16 -80.76 28.43
C ARG A 289 -29.39 -81.65 28.57
N GLY A 290 -30.44 -81.38 27.80
CA GLY A 290 -31.64 -82.22 27.73
C GLY A 290 -31.33 -83.64 27.21
N ASP A 291 -30.53 -83.75 26.16
CA ASP A 291 -30.08 -85.05 25.63
C ASP A 291 -29.29 -85.83 26.67
N VAL A 292 -28.37 -85.18 27.39
CA VAL A 292 -27.62 -85.80 28.50
C VAL A 292 -28.56 -86.23 29.62
N GLU A 293 -29.56 -85.44 29.99
CA GLU A 293 -30.58 -85.81 30.97
C GLU A 293 -31.41 -87.02 30.51
N SER A 294 -31.77 -87.08 29.22
CA SER A 294 -32.48 -88.23 28.61
C SER A 294 -31.62 -89.50 28.65
N VAL A 295 -30.35 -89.42 28.22
CA VAL A 295 -29.41 -90.54 28.28
C VAL A 295 -29.21 -91.00 29.73
N GLN A 296 -29.15 -90.07 30.70
CA GLN A 296 -29.13 -90.44 32.12
C GLN A 296 -30.41 -91.16 32.55
N GLY A 297 -31.57 -90.79 32.00
CA GLY A 297 -32.84 -91.50 32.17
C GLY A 297 -32.78 -92.92 31.60
N ASP A 298 -32.33 -93.09 30.37
CA ASP A 298 -32.16 -94.39 29.72
C ASP A 298 -31.19 -95.28 30.50
N ILE A 299 -30.06 -94.73 30.96
CA ILE A 299 -29.12 -95.45 31.83
C ILE A 299 -29.80 -95.92 33.12
N ARG A 300 -30.69 -95.12 33.72
CA ARG A 300 -31.45 -95.55 34.91
C ARG A 300 -32.43 -96.67 34.58
N LEU A 301 -33.13 -96.60 33.44
CA LEU A 301 -34.03 -97.66 32.98
C LEU A 301 -33.26 -98.95 32.73
N ILE A 302 -32.17 -98.90 31.97
CA ILE A 302 -31.28 -100.05 31.72
C ILE A 302 -30.75 -100.60 33.04
N LYS A 303 -30.37 -99.75 34.01
CA LYS A 303 -29.94 -100.21 35.33
C LYS A 303 -31.06 -100.94 36.07
N GLY A 304 -32.31 -100.48 35.92
CA GLY A 304 -33.50 -101.18 36.41
C GLY A 304 -33.72 -102.52 35.73
N ASP A 305 -33.66 -102.55 34.39
CA ASP A 305 -33.79 -103.78 33.59
C ASP A 305 -32.71 -104.80 33.96
N VAL A 306 -31.46 -104.35 34.15
CA VAL A 306 -30.36 -105.21 34.61
C VAL A 306 -30.64 -105.80 35.99
N GLU A 307 -31.22 -105.04 36.92
CA GLU A 307 -31.59 -105.57 38.24
C GLU A 307 -32.79 -106.51 38.16
N SER A 308 -33.77 -106.24 37.28
CA SER A 308 -34.89 -107.15 36.99
C SER A 308 -34.40 -108.47 36.39
N VAL A 309 -33.50 -108.42 35.40
CA VAL A 309 -32.88 -109.63 34.82
C VAL A 309 -32.09 -110.40 35.88
N LYS A 310 -31.45 -109.70 36.81
CA LYS A 310 -30.74 -110.33 37.93
C LYS A 310 -31.70 -111.00 38.91
N GLU A 311 -32.89 -110.42 39.15
CA GLU A 311 -33.99 -111.07 39.87
C GLU A 311 -34.52 -112.30 39.11
N ASP A 312 -34.77 -112.19 37.81
CA ASP A 312 -35.18 -113.32 36.97
C ASP A 312 -34.13 -114.44 36.98
N ILE A 313 -32.84 -114.12 36.91
CA ILE A 313 -31.75 -115.09 37.04
C ILE A 313 -31.80 -115.76 38.43
N ASN A 314 -32.11 -115.03 39.50
CA ASN A 314 -32.25 -115.62 40.83
C ASN A 314 -33.48 -116.52 40.94
N LEU A 315 -34.60 -116.15 40.30
CA LEU A 315 -35.80 -116.99 40.21
C LEU A 315 -35.52 -118.27 39.43
N VAL A 316 -34.91 -118.17 38.24
CA VAL A 316 -34.50 -119.33 37.42
C VAL A 316 -33.51 -120.20 38.20
N LYS A 317 -32.59 -119.61 38.96
CA LYS A 317 -31.69 -120.37 39.83
C LYS A 317 -32.45 -121.12 40.92
N GLY A 318 -33.52 -120.55 41.46
CA GLY A 318 -34.46 -121.20 42.36
C GLY A 318 -35.22 -122.34 41.68
N ASP A 319 -35.77 -122.11 40.49
CA ASP A 319 -36.47 -123.11 39.68
C ASP A 319 -35.54 -124.28 39.33
N VAL A 320 -34.28 -124.01 38.99
CA VAL A 320 -33.28 -125.05 38.71
C VAL A 320 -33.01 -125.91 39.95
N GLU A 321 -32.96 -125.33 41.16
CA GLU A 321 -32.82 -126.12 42.39
C GLU A 321 -34.10 -126.87 42.75
N SER A 322 -35.28 -126.29 42.51
CA SER A 322 -36.58 -126.97 42.62
C SER A 322 -36.65 -128.20 41.71
N VAL A 323 -36.31 -128.05 40.43
CA VAL A 323 -36.27 -129.16 39.46
C VAL A 323 -35.23 -130.22 39.87
N LYS A 324 -34.11 -129.82 40.47
CA LYS A 324 -33.13 -130.76 41.02
C LYS A 324 -33.73 -131.61 42.15
N GLU A 325 -34.54 -131.01 43.02
CA GLU A 325 -35.24 -131.73 44.09
C GLU A 325 -36.36 -132.60 43.53
N ASP A 326 -37.12 -132.14 42.53
CA ASP A 326 -38.11 -132.95 41.81
C ASP A 326 -37.45 -134.18 41.17
N ILE A 327 -36.28 -134.02 40.53
CA ILE A 327 -35.50 -135.14 39.98
C ILE A 327 -35.07 -136.09 41.11
N ARG A 328 -34.72 -135.57 42.29
CA ARG A 328 -34.37 -136.38 43.47
C ARG A 328 -35.56 -137.19 43.98
N LEU A 329 -36.75 -136.60 44.01
CA LEU A 329 -38.02 -137.24 44.40
C LEU A 329 -38.44 -138.30 43.39
N VAL A 330 -38.43 -137.98 42.09
CA VAL A 330 -38.72 -138.95 41.01
C VAL A 330 -37.75 -140.13 41.05
N LYS A 331 -36.47 -139.90 41.35
CA LYS A 331 -35.51 -140.99 41.55
C LYS A 331 -35.91 -141.89 42.72
N GLY A 332 -36.42 -141.32 43.81
CA GLY A 332 -36.99 -142.08 44.94
C GLY A 332 -38.26 -142.87 44.56
N ASP A 333 -39.16 -142.26 43.78
CA ASP A 333 -40.36 -142.94 43.27
C ASP A 333 -40.01 -144.11 42.36
N VAL A 334 -38.99 -143.96 41.50
CA VAL A 334 -38.48 -145.06 40.65
C VAL A 334 -37.91 -146.21 41.50
N GLU A 335 -37.18 -145.93 42.59
CA GLU A 335 -36.72 -146.97 43.53
C GLU A 335 -37.89 -147.65 44.26
N SER A 336 -38.92 -146.89 44.65
CA SER A 336 -40.15 -147.42 45.26
C SER A 336 -40.93 -148.33 44.31
N VAL A 337 -41.11 -147.92 43.05
CA VAL A 337 -41.75 -148.74 42.01
C VAL A 337 -40.95 -150.01 41.75
N LYS A 338 -39.62 -149.93 41.70
CA LYS A 338 -38.76 -151.11 41.57
C LYS A 338 -38.99 -152.10 42.73
N GLY A 339 -39.05 -151.62 43.98
CA GLY A 339 -39.36 -152.48 45.13
C GLY A 339 -40.78 -153.05 45.13
N ASN A 340 -41.76 -152.35 44.56
CA ASN A 340 -43.13 -152.85 44.40
C ASN A 340 -43.22 -153.95 43.32
N ILE A 341 -42.42 -153.86 42.25
CA ILE A 341 -42.32 -154.90 41.21
C ILE A 341 -41.70 -156.17 41.81
N GLU A 342 -40.62 -156.07 42.58
CA GLU A 342 -39.99 -157.24 43.26
C GLU A 342 -40.98 -157.94 44.22
N ARG A 343 -41.79 -157.20 44.98
CA ARG A 343 -42.85 -157.78 45.83
C ARG A 343 -43.99 -158.41 45.04
N LEU A 344 -44.27 -157.92 43.83
CA LEU A 344 -45.29 -158.50 42.95
C LEU A 344 -44.82 -159.84 42.39
N GLU A 345 -43.53 -159.92 42.02
CA GLU A 345 -42.87 -161.16 41.58
C GLU A 345 -42.90 -162.22 42.71
N GLU A 346 -42.52 -161.88 43.95
CA GLU A 346 -42.65 -162.81 45.10
C GLU A 346 -44.09 -163.28 45.34
N ARG A 347 -45.08 -162.38 45.20
CA ARG A 347 -46.50 -162.73 45.36
C ARG A 347 -47.00 -163.65 44.25
N MET A 348 -46.50 -163.48 43.03
CA MET A 348 -46.85 -164.35 41.90
C MET A 348 -46.24 -165.74 42.07
N ASP A 349 -44.96 -165.83 42.45
CA ASP A 349 -44.29 -167.10 42.70
C ASP A 349 -44.95 -167.89 43.84
N ALA A 350 -45.30 -167.21 44.95
CA ALA A 350 -46.04 -167.83 46.04
C ALA A 350 -47.44 -168.31 45.62
N ARG A 351 -48.08 -167.64 44.65
CA ARG A 351 -49.41 -168.00 44.15
C ARG A 351 -49.35 -169.18 43.19
N PHE A 352 -48.34 -169.26 42.33
CA PHE A 352 -48.09 -170.42 41.48
C PHE A 352 -47.71 -171.66 42.31
N ALA A 353 -46.84 -171.52 43.30
CA ALA A 353 -46.51 -172.61 44.23
C ALA A 353 -47.73 -173.14 45.00
N ARG A 354 -48.62 -172.25 45.47
CA ARG A 354 -49.91 -172.63 46.11
C ARG A 354 -50.83 -173.37 45.14
N MET A 355 -50.88 -172.95 43.89
CA MET A 355 -51.72 -173.56 42.87
C MET A 355 -51.23 -174.97 42.54
N ASP A 356 -49.91 -175.19 42.46
CA ASP A 356 -49.32 -176.51 42.30
C ASP A 356 -49.60 -177.42 43.50
N THR A 357 -49.52 -176.91 44.73
CA THR A 357 -49.84 -177.70 45.93
C THR A 357 -51.32 -178.07 46.02
N GLU A 358 -52.24 -177.17 45.64
CA GLU A 358 -53.67 -177.45 45.62
C GLU A 358 -54.07 -178.44 44.51
N MET A 359 -53.41 -178.39 43.35
CA MET A 359 -53.65 -179.32 42.25
C MET A 359 -53.15 -180.73 42.61
N GLU A 360 -51.98 -180.82 43.23
CA GLU A 360 -51.40 -182.07 43.73
C GLU A 360 -52.25 -182.68 44.85
N ALA A 361 -52.75 -181.86 45.78
CA ALA A 361 -53.66 -182.28 46.84
C ALA A 361 -55.02 -182.79 46.29
N LYS A 362 -55.50 -182.24 45.18
CA LYS A 362 -56.72 -182.70 44.51
C LYS A 362 -56.49 -183.99 43.72
N PHE A 363 -55.32 -184.17 43.11
CA PHE A 363 -54.95 -185.41 42.42
C PHE A 363 -54.75 -186.57 43.40
N THR A 364 -54.02 -186.36 44.49
CA THR A 364 -53.84 -187.38 45.55
C THR A 364 -55.16 -187.76 46.24
N LYS A 365 -56.06 -186.79 46.47
CA LYS A 365 -57.41 -187.07 47.00
C LYS A 365 -58.29 -187.85 46.02
N MET A 366 -58.08 -187.69 44.71
CA MET A 366 -58.78 -188.43 43.67
C MET A 366 -58.23 -189.85 43.49
N GLU A 367 -56.91 -190.05 43.57
CA GLU A 367 -56.28 -191.38 43.64
C GLU A 367 -56.78 -192.15 44.86
N SER A 368 -56.73 -191.55 46.05
CA SER A 368 -57.22 -192.17 47.29
C SER A 368 -58.71 -192.58 47.21
N ASN A 369 -59.54 -191.79 46.53
CA ASN A 369 -60.96 -192.14 46.33
C ASN A 369 -61.16 -193.27 45.29
N THR A 370 -60.27 -193.35 44.31
CA THR A 370 -60.29 -194.41 43.30
C THR A 370 -59.80 -195.72 43.89
N ASP A 371 -58.76 -195.68 44.72
CA ASP A 371 -58.27 -196.82 45.50
C ASP A 371 -59.30 -197.31 46.52
N ALA A 372 -60.00 -196.40 47.22
CA ALA A 372 -61.07 -196.77 48.14
C ALA A 372 -62.24 -197.46 47.42
N LYS A 373 -62.58 -197.02 46.20
CA LYS A 373 -63.60 -197.68 45.37
C LYS A 373 -63.14 -199.02 44.80
N LEU A 374 -61.85 -199.17 44.49
CA LEU A 374 -61.25 -200.43 44.04
C LEU A 374 -61.22 -201.46 45.17
N ALA A 375 -60.77 -201.07 46.36
CA ALA A 375 -60.78 -201.89 47.57
C ALA A 375 -62.19 -202.30 47.98
N GLN A 376 -63.18 -201.41 47.80
CA GLN A 376 -64.57 -201.75 48.07
C GLN A 376 -65.16 -202.71 47.04
N LEU A 377 -64.65 -202.71 45.80
CA LEU A 377 -65.02 -203.68 44.77
C LEU A 377 -64.38 -205.05 45.04
N GLU A 378 -63.13 -205.09 45.48
CA GLU A 378 -62.43 -206.32 45.93
C GLU A 378 -63.16 -206.93 47.13
N ALA A 379 -63.50 -206.14 48.15
CA ALA A 379 -64.24 -206.63 49.31
C ALA A 379 -65.64 -207.17 48.95
N ASN A 380 -66.32 -206.58 47.95
CA ASN A 380 -67.60 -207.08 47.44
C ASN A 380 -67.44 -208.38 46.63
N THR A 381 -66.27 -208.58 46.02
CA THR A 381 -65.94 -209.78 45.25
C THR A 381 -65.56 -210.93 46.18
N ASP A 382 -64.76 -210.65 47.22
CA ASP A 382 -64.44 -211.60 48.29
C ASP A 382 -65.69 -212.02 49.08
N ALA A 383 -66.60 -211.08 49.37
CA ALA A 383 -67.86 -211.41 50.03
C ALA A 383 -68.76 -212.32 49.18
N LYS A 384 -68.72 -212.19 47.84
CA LYS A 384 -69.43 -213.07 46.91
C LYS A 384 -68.79 -214.44 46.76
N PHE A 385 -67.46 -214.56 46.90
CA PHE A 385 -66.76 -215.85 46.98
C PHE A 385 -67.00 -216.55 48.32
N ALA A 386 -66.99 -215.83 49.44
CA ALA A 386 -67.37 -216.38 50.75
C ALA A 386 -68.83 -216.86 50.78
N GLN A 387 -69.75 -216.16 50.10
CA GLN A 387 -71.13 -216.63 49.88
C GLN A 387 -71.23 -217.91 49.03
N MET A 388 -70.19 -218.24 48.25
CA MET A 388 -70.13 -219.41 47.40
C MET A 388 -69.52 -220.61 48.13
N ASP A 389 -68.49 -220.40 48.97
CA ASP A 389 -67.93 -221.42 49.86
C ASP A 389 -68.94 -221.87 50.93
N VAL A 390 -69.70 -220.92 51.49
CA VAL A 390 -70.78 -221.24 52.45
C VAL A 390 -71.93 -222.02 51.78
N LYS A 391 -72.20 -221.76 50.49
CA LYS A 391 -73.19 -222.53 49.72
C LYS A 391 -72.71 -223.95 49.39
N PHE A 392 -71.41 -224.18 49.22
CA PHE A 392 -70.84 -225.52 49.04
C PHE A 392 -70.80 -226.31 50.37
N ALA A 393 -70.34 -225.69 51.46
CA ALA A 393 -70.29 -226.34 52.77
C ALA A 393 -71.68 -226.70 53.33
N GLN A 394 -72.72 -225.89 53.06
CA GLN A 394 -74.07 -226.21 53.51
C GLN A 394 -74.81 -227.20 52.61
N MET A 395 -74.36 -227.37 51.36
CA MET A 395 -74.87 -228.41 50.47
C MET A 395 -74.33 -229.79 50.88
N ASP A 396 -73.08 -229.87 51.37
CA ASP A 396 -72.51 -231.06 51.99
C ASP A 396 -73.21 -231.41 53.32
N ALA A 397 -73.41 -230.42 54.21
CA ALA A 397 -74.13 -230.64 55.47
C ALA A 397 -75.60 -231.06 55.25
N LYS A 398 -76.23 -230.64 54.13
CA LYS A 398 -77.58 -231.07 53.69
C LYS A 398 -77.62 -232.51 53.18
N MET A 399 -76.50 -233.09 52.76
CA MET A 399 -76.42 -234.50 52.36
C MET A 399 -76.19 -235.41 53.56
N ASP A 400 -75.29 -235.04 54.48
CA ASP A 400 -75.00 -235.86 55.67
C ASP A 400 -76.20 -236.00 56.63
N THR A 401 -76.98 -234.93 56.84
CA THR A 401 -78.18 -235.02 57.71
C THR A 401 -79.39 -235.68 57.03
N LYS A 402 -79.44 -235.75 55.70
CA LYS A 402 -80.48 -236.50 54.98
C LYS A 402 -80.25 -238.01 55.02
N PHE A 403 -79.00 -238.47 55.10
CA PHE A 403 -78.70 -239.88 55.31
C PHE A 403 -78.97 -240.31 56.76
N ALA A 404 -78.52 -239.54 57.77
CA ALA A 404 -78.76 -239.87 59.18
C ALA A 404 -80.26 -239.90 59.59
N ARG A 405 -81.13 -239.13 58.93
CA ARG A 405 -82.58 -239.14 59.24
C ARG A 405 -83.34 -240.24 58.51
N VAL A 406 -82.85 -240.71 57.38
CA VAL A 406 -83.40 -241.90 56.73
C VAL A 406 -83.11 -243.14 57.58
N ASP A 407 -81.93 -243.20 58.22
CA ASP A 407 -81.61 -244.23 59.21
C ASP A 407 -82.56 -244.18 60.42
N ASN A 408 -82.83 -242.99 60.97
CA ASN A 408 -83.74 -242.85 62.12
C ASN A 408 -85.23 -243.12 61.77
N ARG A 409 -85.61 -242.94 60.48
CA ARG A 409 -86.95 -243.33 59.98
C ARG A 409 -87.12 -244.85 59.88
N PHE A 410 -86.05 -245.63 59.76
CA PHE A 410 -86.14 -247.08 59.81
C PHE A 410 -86.26 -247.58 61.27
N GLU A 411 -85.48 -247.02 62.21
CA GLU A 411 -85.61 -247.38 63.63
C GLU A 411 -87.00 -247.07 64.23
N GLN A 412 -87.63 -245.95 63.86
CA GLN A 412 -88.98 -245.63 64.37
C GLN A 412 -90.08 -246.50 63.76
N VAL A 413 -89.85 -247.06 62.57
CA VAL A 413 -90.77 -248.02 61.96
C VAL A 413 -90.68 -249.36 62.69
N ASP A 414 -89.47 -249.75 63.11
CA ASP A 414 -89.30 -250.92 63.99
C ASP A 414 -90.01 -250.71 65.34
N ALA A 415 -89.89 -249.52 65.94
CA ALA A 415 -90.59 -249.22 67.20
C ALA A 415 -92.14 -249.16 67.07
N ARG A 416 -92.65 -248.81 65.88
CA ARG A 416 -94.09 -248.93 65.59
C ARG A 416 -94.55 -250.38 65.55
N PHE A 417 -93.71 -251.31 65.08
CA PHE A 417 -94.02 -252.73 65.08
C PHE A 417 -94.03 -253.30 66.50
N ASP A 418 -93.05 -252.95 67.33
CA ASP A 418 -92.97 -253.44 68.72
C ASP A 418 -94.14 -252.94 69.60
N HIS A 419 -94.60 -251.70 69.41
CA HIS A 419 -95.72 -251.21 70.22
C HIS A 419 -97.09 -251.66 69.73
N LEU A 420 -97.22 -251.97 68.43
CA LEU A 420 -98.38 -252.70 67.93
C LEU A 420 -98.48 -254.07 68.60
N GLU A 421 -97.34 -254.73 68.83
CA GLU A 421 -97.26 -256.01 69.54
C GLU A 421 -97.66 -255.87 71.02
N THR A 422 -97.33 -254.75 71.68
CA THR A 422 -97.75 -254.50 73.07
C THR A 422 -99.22 -254.12 73.22
N ASN A 423 -99.79 -253.39 72.25
CA ASN A 423 -101.22 -253.16 72.19
C ASN A 423 -102.00 -254.49 72.02
N LEU A 424 -101.43 -255.49 71.33
CA LEU A 424 -102.05 -256.82 71.15
C LEU A 424 -102.00 -257.70 72.41
N ASN A 425 -100.84 -257.82 73.08
CA ASN A 425 -100.71 -258.70 74.26
C ASN A 425 -101.48 -258.20 75.51
N ALA A 426 -101.58 -256.88 75.73
CA ALA A 426 -102.36 -256.35 76.87
C ALA A 426 -103.88 -256.42 76.66
N ARG A 427 -104.34 -256.41 75.40
CA ARG A 427 -105.71 -256.81 75.07
C ARG A 427 -105.98 -258.29 75.42
N ILE A 428 -104.99 -259.20 75.34
CA ILE A 428 -105.14 -260.66 75.60
C ILE A 428 -105.15 -261.00 77.11
N ASP A 429 -104.23 -260.49 77.95
CA ASP A 429 -104.19 -260.84 79.40
C ASP A 429 -105.37 -260.24 80.22
N SER A 430 -105.89 -259.07 79.86
CA SER A 430 -107.05 -258.48 80.56
C SER A 430 -108.39 -259.07 80.07
N MET A 431 -108.43 -259.65 78.87
CA MET A 431 -109.49 -260.60 78.51
C MET A 431 -109.44 -261.88 79.38
N GLU A 432 -108.30 -262.36 79.89
CA GLU A 432 -108.24 -263.55 80.75
C GLU A 432 -108.80 -263.32 82.17
N GLN A 433 -108.58 -262.15 82.79
CA GLN A 433 -109.18 -261.87 84.11
C GLN A 433 -110.67 -261.46 84.07
N ARG A 434 -111.26 -261.18 82.88
CA ARG A 434 -112.72 -261.34 82.71
C ARG A 434 -113.21 -262.74 83.16
N MET A 435 -112.40 -263.81 83.13
CA MET A 435 -112.88 -265.17 83.43
C MET A 435 -112.74 -265.61 84.88
N THR A 436 -111.56 -265.49 85.51
CA THR A 436 -111.28 -266.29 86.73
C THR A 436 -111.99 -265.83 88.01
N ILE A 437 -112.24 -264.53 88.24
CA ILE A 437 -112.86 -264.10 89.53
C ILE A 437 -114.36 -263.78 89.42
N LYS A 438 -114.94 -263.91 88.21
CA LYS A 438 -116.28 -264.49 88.12
C LYS A 438 -116.39 -265.84 88.86
N LEU A 439 -115.33 -266.68 88.87
CA LEU A 439 -115.37 -268.07 89.37
C LEU A 439 -115.18 -268.19 90.88
N GLY A 440 -114.22 -267.42 91.41
CA GLY A 440 -114.05 -267.14 92.83
C GLY A 440 -114.84 -265.88 93.19
N GLY A 441 -116.05 -265.72 92.68
CA GLY A 441 -117.03 -266.66 93.12
C GLY A 441 -117.58 -266.21 94.45
N MET A 442 -118.89 -266.29 94.56
CA MET A 442 -119.52 -267.58 94.78
C MET A 442 -119.03 -268.25 96.05
N MET A 443 -117.73 -268.50 96.22
CA MET A 443 -117.28 -269.37 97.29
C MET A 443 -117.58 -268.78 98.65
N VAL A 444 -117.50 -267.47 98.81
CA VAL A 444 -117.38 -266.95 100.15
C VAL A 444 -118.24 -265.68 100.30
N VAL A 445 -119.58 -265.61 100.15
CA VAL A 445 -120.71 -266.50 100.54
C VAL A 445 -120.44 -267.37 101.76
N ALA A 446 -119.78 -268.51 101.56
CA ALA A 446 -119.76 -269.58 102.55
C ALA A 446 -119.08 -269.17 103.82
N ALA A 447 -117.88 -268.62 103.67
CA ALA A 447 -117.19 -268.21 104.84
C ALA A 447 -117.83 -266.89 105.23
N VAL A 448 -118.80 -267.02 106.11
CA VAL A 448 -118.43 -266.80 107.48
C VAL A 448 -118.68 -265.32 107.69
N ALA A 449 -119.95 -264.92 107.70
CA ALA A 449 -120.99 -265.53 108.53
C ALA A 449 -120.56 -265.61 109.99
N ILE A 450 -119.50 -266.35 110.27
CA ILE A 450 -119.30 -266.93 111.58
C ILE A 450 -118.62 -265.96 112.53
N ALA A 451 -117.63 -265.26 112.04
CA ALA A 451 -116.83 -264.43 112.89
C ALA A 451 -117.02 -263.02 112.36
N ALA A 452 -117.12 -261.97 113.13
CA ALA A 452 -117.06 -261.85 114.55
C ALA A 452 -117.45 -260.37 114.68
N LEU A 453 -118.64 -260.00 115.12
CA LEU A 453 -119.45 -260.64 116.16
C LEU A 453 -118.69 -260.81 117.48
N ALA A 454 -117.41 -261.17 117.48
CA ALA A 454 -116.71 -261.52 118.71
C ALA A 454 -116.16 -260.33 119.51
N LYS A 455 -115.99 -259.11 118.95
CA LYS A 455 -115.30 -258.00 119.67
C LYS A 455 -115.95 -256.62 119.38
N ILE A 456 -117.17 -256.20 119.81
CA ILE A 456 -117.59 -255.82 121.19
C ILE A 456 -116.98 -256.73 122.22
N LEU A 457 -116.60 -256.22 123.37
CA LEU A 457 -116.13 -257.01 124.53
C LEU A 457 -114.62 -257.26 124.42
#